data_AF-A0A1V4Y5R8-F1
#
_entry.id   AF-A0A1V4Y5R8-F1
#
_cell.length_a   1.000
_cell.length_b   1.000
_cell.length_c   1.000
_cell.angle_alpha   90.00
_cell.angle_beta   90.00
_cell.angle_gamma   90.00
#
_symmetry.space_group_name_H-M   'P 1'
#
loop_
_entity.id
_entity.type
_entity.pdbx_description
1 polymer ?
#
loop_
_entity_poly.entity_id
_entity_poly.type
_entity_poly.pdbx_seq_one_letter_code
_entity_poly.pdbx_strand_id
1 'polypeptide(L)' 'MSKVKVQESSGRLSVSIPKSIADLKGWKKGTMLEFKEHAGLVCLVEVR' A
#
# COMPACT_ATOMS: atom_id res chain seq x y z
N MET A 1 -5.50 12.54 -8.92
CA MET A 1 -4.58 12.67 -7.76
C MET A 1 -5.23 12.04 -6.54
N SER A 2 -4.76 10.88 -6.07
CA SER A 2 -5.23 10.28 -4.83
C SER A 2 -4.17 10.49 -3.74
N LYS A 3 -4.15 11.69 -3.14
CA LYS A 3 -3.37 11.90 -1.92
C LYS A 3 -3.99 11.03 -0.82
N VAL A 4 -3.18 10.18 -0.19
CA VAL A 4 -3.59 9.38 0.96
C VAL A 4 -2.88 9.91 2.21
N LYS A 5 -3.48 9.71 3.38
CA LYS A 5 -2.88 10.07 4.67
C LYS A 5 -2.62 8.81 5.49
N VAL A 6 -1.56 8.85 6.29
CA VAL A 6 -1.32 7.85 7.33
C VAL A 6 -2.40 8.01 8.39
N GLN A 7 -2.92 6.87 8.85
CA GLN A 7 -3.87 6.78 9.95
C GLN A 7 -3.23 5.99 11.09
N GLU A 8 -3.54 6.36 12.32
CA GLU A 8 -3.10 5.66 13.51
C GLU A 8 -4.31 5.22 14.34
N SER A 9 -4.32 3.97 14.77
CA SER A 9 -5.30 3.45 15.72
C SER A 9 -4.65 2.36 16.56
N SER A 10 -4.80 2.45 17.89
CA SER A 10 -4.25 1.48 18.84
C SER A 10 -2.75 1.18 18.63
N GLY A 11 -1.96 2.22 18.35
CA GLY A 11 -0.51 2.10 18.11
C GLY A 11 -0.14 1.48 16.76
N ARG A 12 -1.10 1.28 15.86
CA ARG A 12 -0.88 0.74 14.52
C ARG A 12 -1.05 1.82 13.46
N LEU A 13 0.01 2.06 12.69
CA LEU A 13 -0.04 2.88 11.50
C LEU A 13 -0.61 2.10 10.31
N SER A 14 -1.46 2.77 9.53
CA SER A 14 -2.06 2.20 8.32
C SER A 14 -2.21 3.25 7.23
N VAL A 15 -2.14 2.81 5.98
CA VAL A 15 -2.49 3.58 4.80
C VAL A 15 -3.54 2.78 4.03
N SER A 16 -4.67 3.41 3.73
CA SER A 16 -5.70 2.78 2.90
C SER A 16 -5.31 2.90 1.43
N ILE A 17 -5.18 1.75 0.75
CA ILE A 17 -4.94 1.70 -0.69
C ILE A 17 -6.27 2.00 -1.40
N PRO A 18 -6.33 3.02 -2.28
CA PRO A 18 -7.52 3.29 -3.07
C PRO A 18 -7.93 2.08 -3.91
N LYS A 19 -9.24 1.80 -3.94
CA LYS A 19 -9.78 0.63 -4.65
C LYS A 19 -9.38 0.58 -6.13
N SER A 20 -9.34 1.72 -6.81
CA SER A 20 -8.90 1.81 -8.21
C SER A 20 -7.45 1.36 -8.44
N ILE A 21 -6.54 1.60 -7.49
CA ILE A 21 -5.15 1.16 -7.56
C ILE A 21 -5.07 -0.35 -7.32
N ALA A 22 -5.79 -0.83 -6.30
CA ALA A 22 -5.84 -2.27 -6.02
C ALA A 22 -6.42 -3.06 -7.20
N ASP A 23 -7.52 -2.57 -7.80
CA ASP A 23 -8.15 -3.19 -8.96
C ASP A 23 -7.21 -3.16 -10.19
N LEU A 24 -6.50 -2.05 -10.44
CA LEU A 24 -5.50 -1.94 -11.52
C LEU A 24 -4.33 -2.94 -11.35
N LYS A 25 -3.91 -3.18 -10.11
CA LYS A 25 -2.84 -4.14 -9.79
C LYS A 25 -3.34 -5.58 -9.64
N GLY A 26 -4.65 -5.80 -9.62
CA GLY A 26 -5.22 -7.12 -9.33
C GLY A 26 -5.04 -7.57 -7.87
N TRP A 27 -4.75 -6.65 -6.95
CA TRP A 27 -4.58 -6.93 -5.53
C TRP A 27 -5.93 -7.25 -4.89
N LYS A 28 -5.97 -8.36 -4.15
CA LYS A 28 -7.16 -8.86 -3.45
C LYS A 28 -6.86 -9.00 -1.97
N LYS A 29 -7.91 -9.23 -1.18
CA LYS A 29 -7.74 -9.57 0.24
C LYS A 29 -6.81 -10.79 0.34
N GLY A 30 -5.73 -10.66 1.13
CA GLY A 30 -4.73 -11.71 1.32
C GLY A 30 -3.53 -11.64 0.36
N THR A 31 -3.51 -10.74 -0.62
CA THR A 31 -2.30 -10.48 -1.41
C THR A 31 -1.17 -10.01 -0.48
N MET A 32 -0.03 -10.71 -0.52
CA MET A 32 1.15 -10.36 0.25
C MET A 32 1.94 -9.29 -0.48
N LEU A 33 2.15 -8.17 0.20
CA LEU A 33 2.86 -7.01 -0.32
C LEU A 33 4.02 -6.67 0.62
N GLU A 34 5.11 -6.19 0.04
CA GLU A 34 6.31 -5.78 0.75
C GLU A 34 6.63 -4.31 0.46
N PHE A 35 7.12 -3.59 1.46
CA PHE A 35 7.68 -2.27 1.29
C PHE A 35 9.14 -2.38 0.85
N LYS A 36 9.49 -1.75 -0.28
CA LYS A 36 10.87 -1.66 -0.77
C LYS A 36 11.25 -0.21 -1.02
N GLU A 37 12.48 0.14 -0.67
CA GLU A 37 13.05 1.42 -1.07
C GLU A 37 13.58 1.35 -2.50
N HIS A 38 13.21 2.34 -3.31
CA HIS A 38 13.71 2.50 -4.67
C HIS A 38 13.89 3.98 -4.98
N ALA A 39 15.13 4.39 -5.27
CA ALA A 39 15.48 5.78 -5.62
C ALA A 39 14.95 6.83 -4.62
N GLY A 40 15.03 6.54 -3.31
CA GLY A 40 14.56 7.43 -2.25
C GLY A 40 13.04 7.44 -2.04
N LEU A 41 12.30 6.55 -2.72
CA LEU A 41 10.87 6.35 -2.55
C LEU A 41 10.59 5.01 -1.87
N VAL A 42 9.63 5.00 -0.94
CA VAL A 42 9.08 3.74 -0.40
C VAL A 42 7.96 3.26 -1.32
N CYS A 43 8.19 2.11 -1.95
CA CYS A 43 7.29 1.48 -2.90
C CYS A 43 6.62 0.24 -2.27
N LEU A 44 5.36 -0.01 -2.61
CA LEU A 44 4.67 -1.24 -2.25
C LEU A 44 4.69 -2.20 -3.45
N VAL A 45 5.25 -3.39 -3.28
CA VAL A 45 5.44 -4.39 -4.35
C VAL A 45 4.86 -5.74 -3.96
N GLU A 46 4.45 -6.54 -4.95
CA GLU A 46 4.02 -7.93 -4.71
C GLU A 46 5.20 -8.81 -4.31
N VAL A 47 4.99 -9.63 -3.28
CA VAL A 47 5.90 -10.72 -2.95
C VAL A 47 5.61 -11.88 -3.91
N ARG A 48 6.65 -12.36 -4.60
CA ARG A 48 6.59 -13.55 -5.46
C ARG A 48 7.01 -14.79 -4.69
#